data_AF-A0A964UBT9-F1
#
_entry.id   AF-A0A964UBT9-F1
#
_cell.length_a   1.000
_cell.length_b   1.000
_cell.length_c   1.000
_cell.angle_alpha   90.00
_cell.angle_beta   90.00
_cell.angle_gamma   90.00
#
_symmetry.space_group_name_H-M   'P 1'
#
loop_
_entity.id
_entity.type
_entity.pdbx_description
1 polymer ?
#
loop_
_entity_poly.entity_id
_entity_poly.type
_entity_poly.pdbx_seq_one_letter_code
_entity_poly.pdbx_strand_id
1 'polypeptide(L)'
;MSTIGVSANRLEILQIAKSVAEEKAIDRKIVIDAMQEAIEKAAKSRYGQELDIRAEIDADTGEQSLWRVQTVVEDADIEDESAEITISDANRIDPELQVGDEIREELPPFDFGRVAAQTAKQVIMQKVRDAERERQYVEYKDREGEIINGIVKRVEYGHVIVDLGRAEGIIRRNDGIPRENFQPNDRVRAYLYKVSREVKGPQIFLSRGHPDFMVKLFAQEVPEVYEGVIEIKSCARDPGSRAKIGVLSNDSSIDPVGACVGMRGARVQAVVSELSGEKIDIIPWSPDEATFIVNALQPAEVSKVVLDEEEQRVEVVVADDQFPLAIGRRGQNVRLASQLTGWQIDLVTETADSERYQKEFQERTDLFMQALDADETLAQLLASEGFETVEEIAYVAPEDFMQIEGFDEDVASEIQERAREYLDNLAAEQEARRKELGVEDAVMDLPGMTTHFAVKLGEDGIRTVDDVAGLVPDEITGSREPGPDGKPVWVDGILKKGEMRKDDAQLFVMRARVAAGWVEPEALQELEAQMAADQISEEMDLTEEEKTLLALGELGNDNGGEADESAASDEASDTGETVEFDESELDFDLDELEKALAEEESGDSEDKS
;
A
#
# COMPACT_ATOMS: atom_id res chain seq x y z
N MET A 1 9.51 23.25 -73.82
CA MET A 1 10.44 24.08 -73.03
C MET A 1 9.75 24.49 -71.74
N SER A 2 10.09 23.85 -70.61
CA SER A 2 10.14 24.42 -69.24
C SER A 2 10.35 23.30 -68.20
N THR A 3 11.27 22.36 -68.45
CA THR A 3 11.62 21.28 -67.49
C THR A 3 12.72 21.69 -66.50
N ILE A 4 13.40 22.81 -66.77
CA ILE A 4 14.55 23.30 -65.99
C ILE A 4 14.11 23.95 -64.66
N GLY A 5 12.88 24.49 -64.58
CA GLY A 5 12.33 25.04 -63.33
C GLY A 5 11.87 23.97 -62.33
N VAL A 6 11.43 22.80 -62.82
CA VAL A 6 10.90 21.71 -61.99
C VAL A 6 12.02 20.82 -61.40
N SER A 7 13.23 20.81 -61.99
CA SER A 7 14.36 20.04 -61.43
C SER A 7 15.04 20.71 -60.23
N ALA A 8 15.01 22.04 -60.14
CA ALA A 8 15.56 22.77 -58.98
C ALA A 8 14.71 22.50 -57.71
N ASN A 9 13.38 22.51 -57.84
CA ASN A 9 12.45 22.24 -56.73
C ASN A 9 12.62 20.84 -56.08
N ARG A 10 13.00 19.81 -56.86
CA ARG A 10 13.11 18.42 -56.36
C ARG A 10 14.26 18.24 -55.37
N LEU A 11 15.45 18.70 -55.75
CA LEU A 11 16.65 18.63 -54.90
C LEU A 11 16.56 19.56 -53.69
N GLU A 12 15.94 20.73 -53.87
CA GLU A 12 15.70 21.68 -52.77
C GLU A 12 14.83 21.08 -51.67
N ILE A 13 13.80 20.30 -52.03
CA ILE A 13 12.91 19.65 -51.07
C ILE A 13 13.63 18.59 -50.25
N LEU A 14 14.48 17.76 -50.88
CA LEU A 14 15.29 16.79 -50.15
C LEU A 14 16.33 17.47 -49.25
N GLN A 15 16.91 18.58 -49.70
CA GLN A 15 17.85 19.37 -48.89
C GLN A 15 17.15 20.02 -47.69
N ILE A 16 15.94 20.56 -47.86
CA ILE A 16 15.14 21.12 -46.78
C ILE A 16 14.78 20.01 -45.78
N ALA A 17 14.28 18.86 -46.26
CA ALA A 17 13.94 17.73 -45.40
C ALA A 17 15.17 17.25 -44.60
N LYS A 18 16.34 17.18 -45.23
CA LYS A 18 17.60 16.83 -44.58
C LYS A 18 18.03 17.86 -43.55
N SER A 19 17.97 19.15 -43.89
CA SER A 19 18.34 20.23 -42.97
C SER A 19 17.43 20.29 -41.74
N VAL A 20 16.12 20.06 -41.92
CA VAL A 20 15.15 20.03 -40.81
C VAL A 20 15.36 18.79 -39.95
N ALA A 21 15.61 17.63 -40.57
CA ALA A 21 15.93 16.40 -39.88
C ALA A 21 17.21 16.52 -39.02
N GLU A 22 18.26 17.16 -39.56
CA GLU A 22 19.52 17.40 -38.86
C GLU A 22 19.36 18.43 -37.72
N GLU A 23 18.65 19.54 -37.95
CA GLU A 23 18.45 20.58 -36.93
C GLU A 23 17.64 20.07 -35.73
N LYS A 24 16.65 19.21 -35.98
CA LYS A 24 15.74 18.67 -34.95
C LYS A 24 16.09 17.26 -34.49
N ALA A 25 17.14 16.66 -35.06
CA ALA A 25 17.57 15.29 -34.79
C ALA A 25 16.42 14.25 -34.94
N ILE A 26 15.61 14.36 -35.98
CA ILE A 26 14.47 13.46 -36.28
C ILE A 26 14.80 12.64 -37.52
N ASP A 27 14.19 11.45 -37.66
CA ASP A 27 14.28 10.66 -38.88
C ASP A 27 13.78 11.47 -40.09
N ARG A 28 14.58 11.47 -41.16
CA ARG A 28 14.25 12.08 -42.44
C ARG A 28 12.92 11.57 -43.00
N LYS A 29 12.59 10.30 -42.77
CA LYS A 29 11.33 9.70 -43.24
C LYS A 29 10.11 10.43 -42.67
N ILE A 30 10.11 10.73 -41.37
CA ILE A 30 9.02 11.45 -40.70
C ILE A 30 8.82 12.85 -41.30
N VAL A 31 9.92 13.52 -41.67
CA VAL A 31 9.86 14.84 -42.30
C VAL A 31 9.27 14.72 -43.71
N ILE A 32 9.63 13.69 -44.47
CA ILE A 32 9.06 13.43 -45.81
C ILE A 32 7.57 13.11 -45.73
N ASP A 33 7.16 12.25 -44.80
CA ASP A 33 5.75 11.92 -44.56
C ASP A 33 4.94 13.17 -44.17
N ALA A 34 5.52 14.06 -43.36
CA ALA A 34 4.91 15.34 -43.01
C ALA A 34 4.79 16.29 -44.21
N MET A 35 5.76 16.25 -45.13
CA MET A 35 5.71 16.99 -46.38
C MET A 35 4.64 16.43 -47.31
N GLN A 36 4.46 15.10 -47.39
CA GLN A 36 3.37 14.48 -48.14
C GLN A 36 2.00 14.96 -47.63
N GLU A 37 1.74 14.86 -46.32
CA GLU A 37 0.47 15.32 -45.72
C GLU A 37 0.22 16.82 -45.95
N ALA A 38 1.29 17.63 -45.92
CA ALA A 38 1.23 19.04 -46.24
C ALA A 38 0.80 19.29 -47.71
N ILE A 39 1.33 18.50 -48.64
CA ILE A 39 0.99 18.56 -50.06
C ILE A 39 -0.44 18.11 -50.28
N GLU A 40 -0.90 17.05 -49.61
CA GLU A 40 -2.29 16.58 -49.66
C GLU A 40 -3.27 17.67 -49.23
N LYS A 41 -3.02 18.32 -48.09
CA LYS A 41 -3.85 19.43 -47.60
C LYS A 41 -3.87 20.60 -48.58
N ALA A 42 -2.72 20.94 -49.17
CA ALA A 42 -2.65 21.99 -50.18
C ALA A 42 -3.39 21.61 -51.48
N ALA A 43 -3.30 20.35 -51.88
CA ALA A 43 -3.97 19.81 -53.06
C ALA A 43 -5.49 19.80 -52.88
N LYS A 44 -5.99 19.36 -51.72
CA LYS A 44 -7.42 19.41 -51.36
C LYS A 44 -7.98 20.83 -51.44
N SER A 45 -7.21 21.84 -51.03
CA SER A 45 -7.64 23.24 -51.17
C SER A 45 -7.74 23.72 -52.64
N ARG A 46 -7.06 23.07 -53.59
CA ARG A 46 -7.02 23.47 -55.00
C ARG A 46 -7.95 22.66 -55.89
N TYR A 47 -8.00 21.36 -55.68
CA TYR A 47 -8.75 20.41 -56.52
C TYR A 47 -10.13 20.06 -55.96
N GLY A 48 -10.35 20.25 -54.66
CA GLY A 48 -11.62 19.96 -53.98
C GLY A 48 -11.36 19.38 -52.59
N GLN A 49 -12.02 19.92 -51.56
CA GLN A 49 -11.79 19.46 -50.18
C GLN A 49 -12.38 18.08 -49.91
N GLU A 50 -13.37 17.70 -50.70
CA GLU A 50 -14.12 16.43 -50.61
C GLU A 50 -13.41 15.28 -51.33
N LEU A 51 -12.41 15.56 -52.18
CA LEU A 51 -11.66 14.52 -52.88
C LEU A 51 -10.61 13.88 -51.94
N ASP A 52 -10.49 12.55 -51.97
CA ASP A 52 -9.32 11.90 -51.38
C ASP A 52 -8.11 12.08 -52.32
N ILE A 53 -7.12 12.79 -51.82
CA ILE A 53 -5.90 13.12 -52.57
C ILE A 53 -4.72 12.68 -51.71
N ARG A 54 -3.90 11.80 -52.27
CA ARG A 54 -2.68 11.28 -51.65
C ARG A 54 -1.45 11.81 -52.39
N ALA A 55 -0.45 12.23 -51.64
CA ALA A 55 0.80 12.72 -52.19
C ALA A 55 1.93 11.75 -51.84
N GLU A 56 2.73 11.39 -52.82
CA GLU A 56 3.90 10.54 -52.62
C GLU A 56 5.15 11.32 -53.01
N ILE A 57 6.18 11.21 -52.17
CA ILE A 57 7.50 11.81 -52.39
C ILE A 57 8.52 10.68 -52.30
N ASP A 58 9.24 10.44 -53.39
CA ASP A 58 10.35 9.49 -53.41
C ASP A 58 11.51 10.02 -52.56
N ALA A 59 11.98 9.21 -51.61
CA ALA A 59 13.01 9.60 -50.64
C ALA A 59 14.42 9.77 -51.25
N ASP A 60 14.68 9.17 -52.42
CA ASP A 60 15.97 9.19 -53.10
C ASP A 60 15.98 10.20 -54.25
N THR A 61 14.91 10.23 -55.04
CA THR A 61 14.82 11.08 -56.24
C THR A 61 14.14 12.43 -55.98
N GLY A 62 13.31 12.52 -54.94
CA GLY A 62 12.54 13.72 -54.61
C GLY A 62 11.43 14.01 -55.63
N GLU A 63 11.08 13.02 -56.46
CA GLU A 63 9.93 13.09 -57.36
C GLU A 63 8.63 13.09 -56.56
N GLN A 64 7.69 13.93 -56.98
CA GLN A 64 6.40 14.11 -56.32
C GLN A 64 5.31 13.66 -57.25
N SER A 65 4.47 12.74 -56.77
CA SER A 65 3.30 12.27 -57.48
C SER A 65 2.06 12.56 -56.65
N LEU A 66 1.01 13.04 -57.31
CA LEU A 66 -0.25 13.37 -56.67
C LEU A 66 -1.33 12.50 -57.28
N TRP A 67 -2.04 11.76 -56.44
CA TRP A 67 -3.06 10.81 -56.87
C TRP A 67 -4.39 11.21 -56.25
N ARG A 68 -5.44 11.29 -57.07
CA ARG A 68 -6.81 11.20 -56.57
C ARG A 68 -7.14 9.73 -56.39
N VAL A 69 -7.58 9.35 -55.19
CA VAL A 69 -7.94 7.97 -54.87
C VAL A 69 -9.45 7.87 -54.77
N GLN A 70 -10.03 6.87 -55.43
CA GLN A 70 -11.44 6.52 -55.28
C GLN A 70 -11.55 5.05 -54.90
N THR A 71 -12.32 4.75 -53.85
CA THR A 71 -12.54 3.38 -53.37
C THR A 71 -13.72 2.76 -54.12
N VAL A 72 -13.58 1.54 -54.62
CA VAL A 72 -14.64 0.83 -55.33
C VAL A 72 -15.63 0.26 -54.31
N VAL A 73 -16.90 0.67 -54.39
CA VAL A 73 -17.98 0.22 -53.51
C VAL A 73 -19.11 -0.45 -54.31
N GLU A 74 -19.96 -1.23 -53.62
CA GLU A 74 -21.17 -1.76 -54.26
C GLU A 74 -22.12 -0.63 -54.64
N ASP A 75 -22.84 -0.79 -55.75
CA ASP A 75 -23.73 0.25 -56.30
C ASP A 75 -24.82 0.71 -55.30
N ALA A 76 -25.14 -0.11 -54.30
CA ALA A 76 -26.15 0.18 -53.27
C ALA A 76 -25.58 0.89 -52.03
N ASP A 77 -24.26 0.87 -51.84
CA ASP A 77 -23.57 1.30 -50.61
C ASP A 77 -22.74 2.57 -50.82
N ILE A 78 -22.99 3.33 -51.89
CA ILE A 78 -22.31 4.60 -52.13
C ILE A 78 -22.80 5.67 -51.14
N GLU A 79 -21.89 6.16 -50.31
CA GLU A 79 -22.15 7.20 -49.30
C GLU A 79 -21.49 8.53 -49.69
N ASP A 80 -20.30 8.49 -50.29
CA ASP A 80 -19.54 9.67 -50.69
C ASP A 80 -19.17 9.64 -52.19
N GLU A 81 -19.93 10.37 -53.01
CA GLU A 81 -19.72 10.47 -54.46
C GLU A 81 -18.34 11.06 -54.86
N SER A 82 -17.62 11.71 -53.93
CA SER A 82 -16.31 12.30 -54.19
C SER A 82 -15.14 11.35 -53.90
N ALA A 83 -15.31 10.42 -52.95
CA ALA A 83 -14.27 9.48 -52.52
C ALA A 83 -14.53 8.04 -52.99
N GLU A 84 -15.73 7.74 -53.46
CA GLU A 84 -16.14 6.38 -53.85
C GLU A 84 -16.53 6.31 -55.33
N ILE A 85 -16.42 5.12 -55.90
CA ILE A 85 -16.89 4.80 -57.25
C ILE A 85 -17.65 3.49 -57.22
N THR A 86 -18.77 3.44 -57.93
CA THR A 86 -19.58 2.22 -58.03
C THR A 86 -18.82 1.13 -58.79
N ILE A 87 -19.00 -0.14 -58.44
CA ILE A 87 -18.41 -1.26 -59.17
C ILE A 87 -18.83 -1.27 -60.65
N SER A 88 -20.05 -0.81 -60.94
CA SER A 88 -20.53 -0.62 -62.31
C SER A 88 -19.70 0.39 -63.10
N ASP A 89 -19.29 1.50 -62.50
CA ASP A 89 -18.45 2.51 -63.16
C ASP A 89 -16.95 2.18 -63.12
N ALA A 90 -16.47 1.55 -62.05
CA ALA A 90 -15.10 1.05 -61.92
C ALA A 90 -14.78 0.03 -63.03
N ASN A 91 -15.68 -0.93 -63.28
CA ASN A 91 -15.54 -1.93 -64.34
C ASN A 91 -15.48 -1.34 -65.76
N ARG A 92 -15.99 -0.11 -65.95
CA ARG A 92 -15.89 0.59 -67.24
C ARG A 92 -14.50 1.16 -67.49
N ILE A 93 -13.75 1.41 -66.42
CA ILE A 93 -12.38 1.92 -66.46
C ILE A 93 -11.41 0.73 -66.54
N ASP A 94 -11.55 -0.22 -65.63
CA ASP A 94 -10.77 -1.46 -65.60
C ASP A 94 -11.65 -2.64 -65.15
N PRO A 95 -11.90 -3.65 -66.01
CA PRO A 95 -12.73 -4.81 -65.69
C PRO A 95 -12.16 -5.75 -64.62
N GLU A 96 -10.92 -5.57 -64.17
CA GLU A 96 -10.29 -6.43 -63.15
C GLU A 96 -10.54 -5.94 -61.71
N LEU A 97 -11.14 -4.76 -61.52
CA LEU A 97 -11.38 -4.15 -60.21
C LEU A 97 -12.54 -4.81 -59.45
N GLN A 98 -12.30 -5.08 -58.16
CA GLN A 98 -13.28 -5.66 -57.23
C GLN A 98 -13.73 -4.62 -56.19
N VAL A 99 -14.84 -4.92 -55.51
CA VAL A 99 -15.30 -4.12 -54.37
C VAL A 99 -14.19 -4.10 -53.31
N GLY A 100 -13.80 -2.90 -52.86
CA GLY A 100 -12.70 -2.67 -51.92
C GLY A 100 -11.38 -2.25 -52.56
N ASP A 101 -11.23 -2.32 -53.89
CA ASP A 101 -10.03 -1.86 -54.58
C ASP A 101 -9.96 -0.32 -54.68
N GLU A 102 -8.75 0.23 -54.82
CA GLU A 102 -8.51 1.67 -54.97
C GLU A 102 -8.13 2.03 -56.41
N ILE A 103 -8.89 2.93 -57.04
CA ILE A 103 -8.52 3.54 -58.32
C ILE A 103 -7.70 4.79 -58.06
N ARG A 104 -6.53 4.89 -58.70
CA ARG A 104 -5.63 6.05 -58.60
C ARG A 104 -5.60 6.80 -59.92
N GLU A 105 -6.04 8.06 -59.90
CA GLU A 105 -5.93 8.98 -61.04
C GLU A 105 -4.82 9.99 -60.78
N GLU A 106 -3.84 10.08 -61.70
CA GLU A 106 -2.74 11.03 -61.57
C GLU A 106 -3.23 12.47 -61.78
N LEU A 107 -3.06 13.31 -60.77
CA LEU A 107 -3.40 14.72 -60.83
C LEU A 107 -2.22 15.54 -61.37
N PRO A 108 -2.49 16.60 -62.15
CA PRO A 108 -1.41 17.43 -62.68
C PRO A 108 -0.62 18.11 -61.55
N PRO A 109 0.71 18.24 -61.69
CA PRO A 109 1.53 18.94 -60.71
C PRO A 109 1.11 20.41 -60.65
N PHE A 110 1.16 20.98 -59.45
CA PHE A 110 0.68 22.34 -59.21
C PHE A 110 1.68 23.18 -58.43
N ASP A 111 1.79 24.46 -58.78
CA ASP A 111 2.70 25.37 -58.09
C ASP A 111 2.19 25.73 -56.70
N PHE A 112 3.07 25.62 -55.70
CA PHE A 112 2.81 26.06 -54.33
C PHE A 112 2.65 27.58 -54.31
N GLY A 113 1.41 28.06 -54.15
CA GLY A 113 1.16 29.45 -53.79
C GLY A 113 1.69 29.78 -52.39
N ARG A 114 1.74 31.07 -52.05
CA ARG A 114 2.21 31.53 -50.72
C ARG A 114 1.45 30.90 -49.55
N VAL A 115 0.14 30.66 -49.71
CA VAL A 115 -0.74 30.07 -48.69
C VAL A 115 -0.43 28.58 -48.48
N ALA A 116 -0.25 27.83 -49.58
CA ALA A 116 0.12 26.41 -49.51
C ALA A 116 1.48 26.20 -48.83
N ALA A 117 2.46 27.08 -49.11
CA ALA A 117 3.77 27.04 -48.43
C ALA A 117 3.68 27.32 -46.92
N GLN A 118 2.79 28.23 -46.49
CA GLN A 118 2.57 28.50 -45.06
C GLN A 118 1.87 27.33 -44.36
N THR A 119 0.84 26.74 -44.97
CA THR A 119 0.18 25.54 -44.46
C THR A 119 1.14 24.37 -44.36
N ALA A 120 1.97 24.17 -45.38
CA ALA A 120 2.98 23.12 -45.38
C ALA A 120 3.99 23.29 -44.23
N LYS A 121 4.50 24.51 -44.02
CA LYS A 121 5.35 24.81 -42.86
C LYS A 121 4.65 24.47 -41.54
N GLN A 122 3.37 24.78 -41.40
CA GLN A 122 2.63 24.50 -40.17
C GLN A 122 2.46 23.00 -39.91
N VAL A 123 2.12 22.22 -40.95
CA VAL A 123 1.96 20.75 -40.87
C VAL A 123 3.30 20.08 -40.56
N ILE A 124 4.39 20.48 -41.24
CA ILE A 124 5.74 19.98 -40.97
C ILE A 124 6.14 20.28 -39.53
N MET A 125 5.99 21.53 -39.08
CA MET A 125 6.32 21.90 -37.70
C MET A 125 5.46 21.20 -36.65
N GLN A 126 4.23 20.79 -36.98
CA GLN A 126 3.38 20.00 -36.10
C GLN A 126 3.90 18.56 -36.00
N LYS A 127 4.12 17.88 -37.13
CA LYS A 127 4.64 16.51 -37.16
C LYS A 127 6.02 16.36 -36.53
N VAL A 128 6.90 17.35 -36.77
CA VAL A 128 8.21 17.45 -36.11
C VAL A 128 8.02 17.48 -34.58
N ARG A 129 7.11 18.32 -34.07
CA ARG A 129 6.80 18.38 -32.63
C ARG A 129 6.21 17.08 -32.10
N ASP A 130 5.34 16.41 -32.86
CA ASP A 130 4.74 15.14 -32.45
C ASP A 130 5.78 14.02 -32.38
N ALA A 131 6.73 13.98 -33.32
CA ALA A 131 7.84 13.04 -33.28
C ALA A 131 8.83 13.34 -32.14
N GLU A 132 9.10 14.61 -31.85
CA GLU A 132 9.89 15.01 -30.66
C GLU A 132 9.22 14.54 -29.37
N ARG A 133 7.90 14.73 -29.24
CA ARG A 133 7.10 14.31 -28.09
C ARG A 133 7.10 12.80 -27.90
N GLU A 134 6.91 12.02 -28.97
CA GLU A 134 6.92 10.56 -28.88
C GLU A 134 8.30 10.05 -28.45
N ARG A 135 9.36 10.63 -29.00
CA ARG A 135 10.73 10.29 -28.60
C ARG A 135 10.99 10.60 -27.13
N GLN A 136 10.57 11.77 -26.65
CA GLN A 136 10.67 12.14 -25.23
C GLN A 136 9.94 11.12 -24.35
N TYR A 137 8.72 10.73 -24.72
CA TYR A 137 7.98 9.72 -23.96
C TYR A 137 8.74 8.39 -23.87
N VAL A 138 9.23 7.88 -25.01
CA VAL A 138 9.97 6.62 -25.06
C VAL A 138 11.26 6.67 -24.25
N GLU A 139 11.93 7.82 -24.18
CA GLU A 139 13.16 7.98 -23.39
C GLU A 139 12.93 7.95 -21.87
N TYR A 140 11.78 8.45 -21.39
CA TYR A 140 11.50 8.58 -19.95
C TYR A 140 10.58 7.50 -19.37
N LYS A 141 9.76 6.83 -20.19
CA LYS A 141 8.84 5.78 -19.71
C LYS A 141 9.58 4.63 -18.99
N ASP A 142 10.78 4.28 -19.46
CA ASP A 142 11.56 3.16 -18.92
C ASP A 142 12.41 3.59 -17.72
N ARG A 143 12.37 4.88 -17.35
CA ARG A 143 13.13 5.50 -16.26
C ARG A 143 12.25 5.88 -15.07
N GLU A 144 10.99 5.44 -15.08
CA GLU A 144 10.12 5.55 -13.91
C GLU A 144 10.75 4.81 -12.72
N GLY A 145 10.77 5.44 -11.55
CA GLY A 145 11.47 4.92 -10.38
C GLY A 145 12.92 5.41 -10.20
N GLU A 146 13.43 6.27 -11.07
CA GLU A 146 14.78 6.85 -10.95
C GLU A 146 14.78 8.28 -10.37
N ILE A 147 15.91 8.66 -9.76
CA ILE A 147 16.19 10.06 -9.44
C ILE A 147 16.76 10.75 -10.67
N ILE A 148 16.11 11.83 -11.09
CA ILE A 148 16.54 12.66 -12.22
C ILE A 148 17.00 14.01 -11.71
N ASN A 149 18.09 14.50 -12.28
CA ASN A 149 18.63 15.82 -12.02
C ASN A 149 18.15 16.79 -13.10
N GLY A 150 17.75 17.98 -12.70
CA GLY A 150 17.31 19.03 -13.62
C GLY A 150 17.57 20.43 -13.08
N ILE A 151 17.22 21.43 -13.88
CA ILE A 151 17.36 22.85 -13.53
C ILE A 151 15.98 23.47 -13.50
N VAL A 152 15.65 24.19 -12.44
CA VAL A 152 14.36 24.89 -12.32
C VAL A 152 14.27 25.96 -13.39
N LYS A 153 13.33 25.83 -14.31
CA LYS A 153 13.10 26.80 -15.38
C LYS A 153 12.24 27.96 -14.88
N ARG A 154 11.17 27.65 -14.16
CA ARG A 154 10.22 28.61 -13.60
C ARG A 154 9.35 27.98 -12.51
N VAL A 155 8.77 28.82 -11.67
CA VAL A 155 7.82 28.44 -10.63
C VAL A 155 6.48 29.15 -10.91
N GLU A 156 5.41 28.38 -11.08
CA GLU A 156 4.07 28.88 -11.46
C GLU A 156 3.04 28.42 -10.44
N TYR A 157 2.42 29.35 -9.68
CA TYR A 157 1.34 29.06 -8.72
C TYR A 157 1.62 27.88 -7.74
N GLY A 158 2.89 27.62 -7.42
CA GLY A 158 3.34 26.52 -6.56
C GLY A 158 3.71 25.23 -7.29
N HIS A 159 3.56 25.17 -8.61
CA HIS A 159 4.18 24.15 -9.46
C HIS A 159 5.59 24.58 -9.86
N VAL A 160 6.52 23.63 -9.87
CA VAL A 160 7.90 23.88 -10.31
C VAL A 160 8.11 23.17 -11.63
N ILE A 161 8.46 23.95 -12.67
CA ILE A 161 8.80 23.40 -13.98
C ILE A 161 10.31 23.24 -14.03
N VAL A 162 10.74 21.99 -14.21
CA VAL A 162 12.13 21.57 -14.22
C VAL A 162 12.53 21.23 -15.65
N ASP A 163 13.63 21.83 -16.11
CA ASP A 163 14.27 21.48 -17.37
C ASP A 163 15.18 20.26 -17.18
N LEU A 164 14.87 19.19 -17.90
CA LEU A 164 15.65 17.94 -17.95
C LEU A 164 16.59 17.91 -19.18
N GLY A 165 16.76 19.05 -19.85
CA GLY A 165 17.59 19.23 -21.05
C GLY A 165 16.84 18.93 -22.34
N ARG A 166 16.18 17.77 -22.43
CA ARG A 166 15.40 17.35 -23.62
C ARG A 166 13.89 17.44 -23.45
N ALA A 167 13.41 17.42 -22.21
CA ALA A 167 12.00 17.44 -21.87
C ALA A 167 11.79 18.31 -20.62
N GLU A 168 10.53 18.69 -20.38
CA GLU A 168 10.14 19.44 -19.18
C GLU A 168 9.49 18.49 -18.18
N GLY A 169 9.98 18.50 -16.94
CA GLY A 169 9.35 17.86 -15.80
C GLY A 169 8.54 18.85 -14.99
N ILE A 170 7.50 18.36 -14.33
CA ILE A 170 6.65 19.15 -13.43
C ILE A 170 6.66 18.52 -12.04
N ILE A 171 7.05 19.31 -11.04
CA ILE A 171 6.81 19.01 -9.63
C ILE A 171 5.51 19.74 -9.24
N ARG A 172 4.48 18.98 -8.90
CA ARG A 172 3.22 19.58 -8.42
C ARG A 172 3.39 20.09 -7.00
N ARG A 173 2.53 21.02 -6.60
CA ARG A 173 2.54 21.59 -5.25
C ARG A 173 2.50 20.53 -4.14
N ASN A 174 1.70 19.47 -4.31
CA ASN A 174 1.58 18.38 -3.34
C ASN A 174 2.72 17.36 -3.42
N ASP A 175 3.46 17.35 -4.54
CA ASP A 175 4.57 16.43 -4.78
C ASP A 175 5.92 17.05 -4.36
N GLY A 176 5.93 18.32 -3.94
CA GLY A 176 7.10 19.02 -3.41
C GLY A 176 7.21 18.92 -1.89
N ILE A 177 8.39 19.22 -1.35
CA ILE A 177 8.59 19.32 0.09
C ILE A 177 7.98 20.65 0.59
N PRO A 178 7.10 20.63 1.61
CA PRO A 178 6.56 21.85 2.20
C PRO A 178 7.68 22.79 2.67
N ARG A 179 7.55 24.09 2.37
CA ARG A 179 8.52 25.17 2.72
C ARG A 179 9.84 25.15 1.96
N GLU A 180 10.02 24.23 1.02
CA GLU A 180 11.12 24.28 0.05
C GLU A 180 10.81 25.34 -1.01
N ASN A 181 11.68 26.35 -1.13
CA ASN A 181 11.51 27.44 -2.08
C ASN A 181 12.54 27.34 -3.20
N PHE A 182 12.07 27.03 -4.40
CA PHE A 182 12.91 27.01 -5.59
C PHE A 182 12.97 28.37 -6.27
N GLN A 183 14.17 28.77 -6.71
CA GLN A 183 14.39 29.91 -7.60
C GLN A 183 14.67 29.43 -9.03
N PRO A 184 14.36 30.24 -10.05
CA PRO A 184 14.79 29.94 -11.41
C PRO A 184 16.31 29.78 -11.50
N ASN A 185 16.75 28.75 -12.21
CA ASN A 185 18.12 28.27 -12.36
C ASN A 185 18.71 27.46 -11.19
N ASP A 186 17.94 27.17 -10.15
CA ASP A 186 18.37 26.24 -9.11
C ASP A 186 18.48 24.82 -9.66
N ARG A 187 19.46 24.06 -9.17
CA ARG A 187 19.57 22.64 -9.46
C ARG A 187 18.66 21.87 -8.53
N VAL A 188 17.87 20.97 -9.08
CA VAL A 188 16.93 20.15 -8.31
C VAL A 188 17.07 18.69 -8.71
N ARG A 189 17.02 17.82 -7.71
CA ARG A 189 16.97 16.37 -7.87
C ARG A 189 15.55 15.94 -7.51
N ALA A 190 14.93 15.07 -8.30
CA ALA A 190 13.57 14.62 -7.99
C ALA A 190 13.34 13.20 -8.46
N TYR A 191 12.42 12.51 -7.80
CA TYR A 191 11.98 11.17 -8.16
C TYR A 191 10.99 11.23 -9.32
N LEU A 192 11.27 10.49 -10.39
CA LEU A 192 10.33 10.31 -11.49
C LEU A 192 9.31 9.22 -11.12
N TYR A 193 8.12 9.61 -10.69
CA TYR A 193 7.09 8.65 -10.27
C TYR A 193 6.10 8.27 -11.37
N LYS A 194 5.96 9.10 -12.42
CA LYS A 194 5.01 8.85 -13.51
C LYS A 194 5.33 9.63 -14.78
N VAL A 195 5.23 8.97 -15.94
CA VAL A 195 5.28 9.60 -17.27
C VAL A 195 3.93 9.40 -17.98
N SER A 196 3.23 10.50 -18.27
CA SER A 196 1.93 10.45 -18.93
C SER A 196 1.99 10.97 -20.36
N ARG A 197 1.30 10.30 -21.29
CA ARG A 197 1.07 10.80 -22.65
C ARG A 197 -0.11 11.76 -22.66
N GLU A 198 0.12 13.04 -22.94
CA GLU A 198 -0.96 14.00 -23.18
C GLU A 198 -0.93 14.57 -24.61
N VAL A 199 -2.09 15.08 -25.06
CA VAL A 199 -2.27 15.69 -26.38
C VAL A 199 -1.33 16.89 -26.60
N LYS A 200 -0.91 17.57 -25.52
CA LYS A 200 0.01 18.71 -25.58
C LYS A 200 1.50 18.32 -25.55
N GLY A 201 1.81 17.05 -25.28
CA GLY A 201 3.16 16.49 -25.10
C GLY A 201 3.23 15.57 -23.89
N PRO A 202 4.27 14.72 -23.76
CA PRO A 202 4.43 13.90 -22.57
C PRO A 202 4.64 14.79 -21.35
N GLN A 203 3.91 14.51 -20.27
CA GLN A 203 4.12 15.14 -18.98
C GLN A 203 4.92 14.18 -18.10
N ILE A 204 6.08 14.65 -17.65
CA ILE A 204 6.98 13.92 -16.75
C ILE A 204 6.71 14.45 -15.33
N PHE A 205 6.07 13.63 -14.49
CA PHE A 205 5.75 14.01 -13.13
C PHE A 205 6.89 13.67 -12.19
N LEU A 206 7.38 14.69 -11.52
CA LEU A 206 8.48 14.60 -10.57
C LEU A 206 7.95 14.84 -9.16
N SER A 207 8.51 14.12 -8.19
CA SER A 207 8.18 14.28 -6.79
C SER A 207 9.45 14.34 -5.94
N ARG A 208 9.45 15.24 -4.96
CA ARG A 208 10.41 15.28 -3.86
C ARG A 208 9.78 14.84 -2.54
N GLY A 209 8.44 14.75 -2.48
CA GLY A 209 7.70 14.28 -1.31
C GLY A 209 7.49 12.76 -1.26
N HIS A 210 7.70 12.03 -2.35
CA HIS A 210 7.48 10.58 -2.39
C HIS A 210 8.44 9.83 -1.43
N PRO A 211 8.00 8.77 -0.72
CA PRO A 211 8.87 7.94 0.13
C PRO A 211 10.06 7.35 -0.63
N ASP A 212 9.84 6.80 -1.84
CA ASP A 212 10.90 6.23 -2.69
C ASP A 212 12.01 7.21 -3.03
N PHE A 213 11.74 8.52 -3.01
CA PHE A 213 12.80 9.51 -3.20
C PHE A 213 13.88 9.38 -2.13
N MET A 214 13.48 9.16 -0.88
CA MET A 214 14.40 8.91 0.24
C MET A 214 15.16 7.59 0.06
N VAL A 215 14.46 6.50 -0.27
CA VAL A 215 15.06 5.18 -0.50
C VAL A 215 16.15 5.25 -1.57
N LYS A 216 15.85 5.91 -2.70
CA LYS A 216 16.81 6.07 -3.80
C LYS A 216 17.96 7.02 -3.45
N LEU A 217 17.77 8.01 -2.58
CA LEU A 217 18.86 8.85 -2.07
C LEU A 217 19.80 8.04 -1.17
N PHE A 218 19.26 7.22 -0.27
CA PHE A 218 20.07 6.31 0.56
C PHE A 218 20.83 5.30 -0.30
N ALA A 219 20.21 4.74 -1.35
CA ALA A 219 20.89 3.85 -2.28
C ALA A 219 22.05 4.51 -3.03
N GLN A 220 22.09 5.84 -3.15
CA GLN A 220 23.22 6.55 -3.78
C GLN A 220 24.29 6.97 -2.78
N GLU A 221 23.91 7.21 -1.53
CA GLU A 221 24.84 7.64 -0.46
C GLU A 221 25.48 6.46 0.29
N VAL A 222 24.79 5.31 0.36
CA VAL A 222 25.21 4.11 1.09
C VAL A 222 25.48 2.98 0.09
N PRO A 223 26.77 2.66 -0.19
CA PRO A 223 27.14 1.57 -1.12
C PRO A 223 26.53 0.21 -0.76
N GLU A 224 26.42 -0.09 0.53
CA GLU A 224 25.85 -1.34 1.06
C GLU A 224 24.37 -1.50 0.68
N VAL A 225 23.63 -0.39 0.55
CA VAL A 225 22.24 -0.38 0.07
C VAL A 225 22.18 -0.53 -1.46
N TYR A 226 23.14 0.03 -2.19
CA TYR A 226 23.25 -0.14 -3.65
C TYR A 226 23.56 -1.59 -4.05
N GLU A 227 24.44 -2.24 -3.29
CA GLU A 227 24.86 -3.63 -3.52
C GLU A 227 23.82 -4.66 -3.04
N GLY A 228 22.79 -4.22 -2.31
CA GLY A 228 21.75 -5.10 -1.77
C GLY A 228 22.16 -5.88 -0.52
N VAL A 229 23.26 -5.49 0.12
CA VAL A 229 23.69 -6.05 1.42
C VAL A 229 22.75 -5.56 2.52
N ILE A 230 22.35 -4.30 2.45
CA ILE A 230 21.33 -3.71 3.31
C ILE A 230 20.10 -3.41 2.47
N GLU A 231 18.94 -3.86 2.92
CA GLU A 231 17.66 -3.61 2.29
C GLU A 231 16.83 -2.64 3.13
N ILE A 232 16.23 -1.64 2.49
CA ILE A 232 15.25 -0.75 3.13
C ILE A 232 13.88 -1.41 2.93
N LYS A 233 13.35 -2.07 3.96
CA LYS A 233 12.08 -2.81 3.93
C LYS A 233 10.87 -1.89 3.92
N SER A 234 10.90 -0.83 4.74
CA SER A 234 9.79 0.11 4.84
C SER A 234 10.28 1.55 5.03
N CYS A 235 9.47 2.50 4.56
CA CYS A 235 9.78 3.92 4.63
C CYS A 235 8.49 4.72 4.86
N ALA A 236 8.35 5.28 6.06
CA ALA A 236 7.26 6.17 6.42
C ALA A 236 7.76 7.62 6.49
N ARG A 237 7.07 8.54 5.82
CA ARG A 237 7.59 9.89 5.59
C ARG A 237 6.54 10.97 5.71
N ASP A 238 6.83 12.00 6.50
CA ASP A 238 6.14 13.29 6.52
C ASP A 238 7.08 14.35 5.92
N PRO A 239 6.96 14.65 4.60
CA PRO A 239 7.96 15.38 3.85
C PRO A 239 8.33 16.74 4.46
N GLY A 240 9.63 16.99 4.61
CA GLY A 240 10.15 18.25 5.15
C GLY A 240 10.03 18.39 6.67
N SER A 241 9.57 17.36 7.38
CA SER A 241 9.53 17.34 8.84
C SER A 241 10.28 16.16 9.42
N ARG A 242 9.75 14.94 9.25
CA ARG A 242 10.30 13.73 9.86
C ARG A 242 9.99 12.48 9.02
N ALA A 243 10.91 11.53 9.02
CA ALA A 243 10.73 10.21 8.43
C ALA A 243 11.30 9.12 9.31
N LYS A 244 10.78 7.90 9.12
CA LYS A 244 11.26 6.67 9.72
C LYS A 244 11.54 5.68 8.59
N ILE A 245 12.68 5.01 8.64
CA ILE A 245 13.04 3.94 7.69
C ILE A 245 13.39 2.66 8.44
N GLY A 246 12.86 1.53 7.98
CA GLY A 246 13.16 0.20 8.47
C GLY A 246 14.24 -0.44 7.60
N VAL A 247 15.38 -0.76 8.19
CA VAL A 247 16.54 -1.34 7.48
C VAL A 247 16.85 -2.74 7.98
N LEU A 248 17.06 -3.66 7.05
CA LEU A 248 17.48 -5.04 7.31
C LEU A 248 18.84 -5.26 6.68
N SER A 249 19.75 -5.93 7.39
CA SER A 249 20.98 -6.44 6.79
C SER A 249 20.79 -7.89 6.39
N ASN A 250 21.16 -8.23 5.15
CA ASN A 250 21.24 -9.62 4.69
C ASN A 250 22.51 -10.33 5.19
N ASP A 251 23.45 -9.57 5.75
CA ASP A 251 24.69 -10.08 6.36
C ASP A 251 24.71 -9.73 7.85
N SER A 252 24.72 -10.76 8.71
CA SER A 252 24.74 -10.61 10.17
C SER A 252 26.01 -9.94 10.70
N SER A 253 27.09 -9.88 9.91
CA SER A 253 28.33 -9.21 10.30
C SER A 253 28.29 -7.69 10.15
N ILE A 254 27.25 -7.16 9.49
CA ILE A 254 27.10 -5.74 9.18
C ILE A 254 25.91 -5.18 9.96
N ASP A 255 26.16 -4.14 10.77
CA ASP A 255 25.10 -3.37 11.41
C ASP A 255 24.43 -2.44 10.37
N PRO A 256 23.14 -2.65 10.05
CA PRO A 256 22.45 -1.87 9.03
C PRO A 256 22.27 -0.40 9.44
N VAL A 257 22.08 -0.13 10.73
CA VAL A 257 21.88 1.24 11.24
C VAL A 257 23.19 2.01 11.17
N GLY A 258 24.27 1.45 11.73
CA GLY A 258 25.60 2.05 11.69
C GLY A 258 26.10 2.30 10.27
N ALA A 259 25.82 1.37 9.35
CA ALA A 259 26.09 1.57 7.94
C ALA A 259 25.29 2.77 7.40
N CYS A 260 23.96 2.81 7.48
CA CYS A 260 23.19 3.92 6.92
C CYS A 260 23.52 5.30 7.55
N VAL A 261 23.91 5.34 8.83
CA VAL A 261 24.33 6.58 9.52
C VAL A 261 25.72 7.04 9.05
N GLY A 262 26.67 6.11 8.94
CA GLY A 262 28.07 6.40 8.61
C GLY A 262 28.83 7.13 9.73
N MET A 263 30.12 7.44 9.48
CA MET A 263 30.99 8.09 10.47
C MET A 263 30.37 9.41 10.99
N ARG A 264 29.99 9.44 12.26
CA ARG A 264 29.32 10.59 12.92
C ARG A 264 28.06 11.09 12.18
N GLY A 265 27.34 10.20 11.50
CA GLY A 265 26.13 10.57 10.78
C GLY A 265 26.38 11.24 9.42
N ALA A 266 27.60 11.23 8.90
CA ALA A 266 27.91 11.94 7.65
C ALA A 266 27.01 11.55 6.47
N ARG A 267 26.66 10.26 6.34
CA ARG A 267 25.83 9.75 5.24
C ARG A 267 24.38 10.19 5.40
N VAL A 268 23.78 9.95 6.57
CA VAL A 268 22.41 10.40 6.84
C VAL A 268 22.29 11.92 6.74
N GLN A 269 23.28 12.70 7.18
CA GLN A 269 23.27 14.16 7.06
C GLN A 269 23.30 14.65 5.61
N ALA A 270 23.97 13.94 4.69
CA ALA A 270 23.94 14.26 3.26
C ALA A 270 22.52 14.12 2.70
N VAL A 271 21.80 13.04 3.05
CA VAL A 271 20.40 12.83 2.66
C VAL A 271 19.49 13.87 3.32
N VAL A 272 19.66 14.15 4.62
CA VAL A 272 18.90 15.19 5.35
C VAL A 272 19.06 16.56 4.71
N SER A 273 20.29 16.91 4.29
CA SER A 273 20.57 18.18 3.61
C SER A 273 19.88 18.25 2.25
N GLU A 274 19.82 17.15 1.50
CA GLU A 274 19.07 17.09 0.24
C GLU A 274 17.57 17.22 0.46
N LEU A 275 17.03 16.75 1.59
CA LEU A 275 15.60 16.82 1.95
C LEU A 275 15.22 18.09 2.74
N SER A 276 16.00 19.16 2.64
CA SER A 276 15.73 20.45 3.30
C SER A 276 15.64 20.37 4.84
N GLY A 277 16.42 19.50 5.48
CA GLY A 277 16.52 19.40 6.94
C GLY A 277 15.46 18.50 7.60
N GLU A 278 14.87 17.60 6.83
CA GLU A 278 13.97 16.55 7.32
C GLU A 278 14.68 15.64 8.33
N LYS A 279 14.08 15.39 9.51
CA LYS A 279 14.68 14.50 10.52
C LYS A 279 14.43 13.04 10.15
N ILE A 280 15.48 12.23 10.03
CA ILE A 280 15.37 10.83 9.62
C ILE A 280 15.75 9.94 10.81
N ASP A 281 14.83 9.08 11.24
CA ASP A 281 15.11 8.00 12.19
C ASP A 281 15.35 6.71 11.38
N ILE A 282 16.47 6.04 11.67
CA ILE A 282 16.86 4.78 11.01
C ILE A 282 16.68 3.68 12.05
N ILE A 283 15.81 2.72 11.74
CA ILE A 283 15.32 1.73 12.70
C ILE A 283 15.67 0.35 12.16
N PRO A 284 16.24 -0.55 13.00
CA PRO A 284 16.47 -1.93 12.59
C PRO A 284 15.12 -2.62 12.37
N TRP A 285 14.91 -3.13 11.17
CA TRP A 285 13.75 -3.95 10.85
C TRP A 285 13.93 -5.35 11.46
N SER A 286 12.86 -5.87 12.03
CA SER A 286 12.80 -7.20 12.63
C SER A 286 11.61 -7.96 12.03
N PRO A 287 11.74 -9.28 11.77
CA PRO A 287 10.60 -10.10 11.39
C PRO A 287 9.59 -10.26 12.54
N ASP A 288 10.06 -10.26 13.79
CA ASP A 288 9.18 -10.19 14.95
C ASP A 288 8.52 -8.80 15.04
N GLU A 289 7.20 -8.77 14.89
CA GLU A 289 6.41 -7.55 14.82
C GLU A 289 6.42 -6.77 16.13
N ALA A 290 6.39 -7.46 17.27
CA ALA A 290 6.47 -6.82 18.59
C ALA A 290 7.77 -6.02 18.70
N THR A 291 8.91 -6.66 18.41
CA THR A 291 10.22 -5.99 18.39
C THR A 291 10.25 -4.84 17.38
N PHE A 292 9.69 -5.01 16.18
CA PHE A 292 9.71 -3.97 15.17
C PHE A 292 8.85 -2.75 15.58
N ILE A 293 7.70 -2.96 16.23
CA ILE A 293 6.82 -1.89 16.73
C ILE A 293 7.50 -1.11 17.86
N VAL A 294 8.18 -1.78 18.80
CA VAL A 294 8.98 -1.13 19.85
C VAL A 294 10.06 -0.25 19.22
N ASN A 295 10.80 -0.81 18.25
CA ASN A 295 11.85 -0.09 17.54
C ASN A 295 11.29 1.12 16.75
N ALA A 296 10.08 1.00 16.19
CA ALA A 296 9.43 2.06 15.43
C ALA A 296 9.02 3.27 16.30
N LEU A 297 8.68 3.05 17.57
CA LEU A 297 8.26 4.08 18.51
C LEU A 297 9.40 4.91 19.10
N GLN A 298 10.67 4.52 18.86
CA GLN A 298 11.84 5.29 19.28
C GLN A 298 11.71 6.77 18.88
N PRO A 299 12.01 7.71 19.80
CA PRO A 299 12.82 7.54 21.01
C PRO A 299 12.04 7.20 22.30
N ALA A 300 10.73 6.98 22.25
CA ALA A 300 9.97 6.64 23.46
C ALA A 300 10.24 5.19 23.88
N GLU A 301 10.44 4.97 25.17
CA GLU A 301 10.57 3.63 25.76
C GLU A 301 9.18 3.01 25.94
N VAL A 302 9.06 1.73 25.58
CA VAL A 302 7.81 0.96 25.61
C VAL A 302 7.90 -0.06 26.73
N SER A 303 6.86 -0.15 27.55
CA SER A 303 6.80 -1.07 28.69
C SER A 303 6.21 -2.42 28.29
N LYS A 304 5.08 -2.41 27.57
CA LYS A 304 4.36 -3.62 27.14
C LYS A 304 3.72 -3.40 25.78
N VAL A 305 3.69 -4.45 24.97
CA VAL A 305 3.01 -4.49 23.67
C VAL A 305 2.02 -5.65 23.70
N VAL A 306 0.76 -5.38 23.35
CA VAL A 306 -0.30 -6.37 23.20
C VAL A 306 -0.77 -6.32 21.75
N LEU A 307 -0.58 -7.42 21.04
CA LEU A 307 -0.94 -7.56 19.63
C LEU A 307 -2.33 -8.18 19.53
N ASP A 308 -3.16 -7.60 18.66
CA ASP A 308 -4.43 -8.15 18.21
C ASP A 308 -4.30 -8.44 16.71
N GLU A 309 -3.95 -9.69 16.40
CA GLU A 309 -3.72 -10.16 15.03
C GLU A 309 -4.99 -10.13 14.19
N GLU A 310 -6.16 -10.26 14.81
CA GLU A 310 -7.45 -10.28 14.09
C GLU A 310 -7.80 -8.89 13.54
N GLU A 311 -7.55 -7.84 14.33
CA GLU A 311 -7.89 -6.46 13.95
C GLU A 311 -6.72 -5.68 13.31
N GLN A 312 -5.56 -6.31 13.12
CA GLN A 312 -4.28 -5.65 12.79
C GLN A 312 -4.02 -4.42 13.67
N ARG A 313 -4.35 -4.55 14.96
CA ARG A 313 -4.22 -3.52 15.98
C ARG A 313 -3.18 -3.91 17.00
N VAL A 314 -2.48 -2.90 17.49
CA VAL A 314 -1.53 -3.09 18.57
C VAL A 314 -1.76 -2.05 19.64
N GLU A 315 -1.92 -2.52 20.87
CA GLU A 315 -1.98 -1.69 22.05
C GLU A 315 -0.60 -1.62 22.68
N VAL A 316 -0.08 -0.40 22.79
CA VAL A 316 1.26 -0.16 23.32
C VAL A 316 1.17 0.65 24.60
N VAL A 317 1.65 0.04 25.68
CA VAL A 317 1.68 0.64 27.01
C VAL A 317 3.01 1.33 27.21
N VAL A 318 2.95 2.61 27.58
CA VAL A 318 4.11 3.46 27.85
C VAL A 318 3.95 4.12 29.22
N ALA A 319 5.08 4.45 29.86
CA ALA A 319 5.08 5.24 31.08
C ALA A 319 4.44 6.62 30.86
N ASP A 320 3.84 7.19 31.91
CA ASP A 320 3.10 8.47 31.85
C ASP A 320 3.97 9.64 31.34
N ASP A 321 5.27 9.63 31.65
CA ASP A 321 6.25 10.63 31.24
C ASP A 321 6.67 10.47 29.77
N GLN A 322 6.67 9.23 29.26
CA GLN A 322 6.98 8.90 27.86
C GLN A 322 5.79 9.08 26.92
N PHE A 323 4.55 9.07 27.43
CA PHE A 323 3.33 9.17 26.63
C PHE A 323 3.31 10.38 25.66
N PRO A 324 3.68 11.62 26.07
CA PRO A 324 3.76 12.74 25.14
C PRO A 324 4.82 12.57 24.05
N LEU A 325 5.92 11.87 24.36
CA LEU A 325 7.01 11.59 23.42
C LEU A 325 6.59 10.52 22.40
N ALA A 326 5.91 9.47 22.87
CA ALA A 326 5.39 8.37 22.06
C ALA A 326 4.37 8.86 21.02
N ILE A 327 3.45 9.75 21.41
CA ILE A 327 2.52 10.42 20.47
C ILE A 327 3.31 11.34 19.52
N GLY A 328 4.21 12.14 20.07
CA GLY A 328 4.95 13.16 19.34
C GLY A 328 4.10 14.38 18.94
N ARG A 329 4.72 15.37 18.30
CA ARG A 329 4.05 16.62 17.91
C ARG A 329 2.88 16.34 16.97
N ARG A 330 1.63 16.59 17.41
CA ARG A 330 0.39 16.31 16.66
C ARG A 330 0.24 14.84 16.24
N GLY A 331 0.71 13.89 17.06
CA GLY A 331 0.64 12.47 16.72
C GLY A 331 1.59 12.06 15.59
N GLN A 332 2.62 12.85 15.30
CA GLN A 332 3.51 12.55 14.18
C GLN A 332 4.32 11.25 14.40
N ASN A 333 4.74 10.96 15.63
CA ASN A 333 5.58 9.79 15.89
C ASN A 333 4.77 8.49 15.73
N VAL A 334 3.62 8.40 16.41
CA VAL A 334 2.70 7.25 16.30
C VAL A 334 2.20 7.05 14.86
N ARG A 335 1.92 8.13 14.11
CA ARG A 335 1.49 8.02 12.71
C ARG A 335 2.59 7.46 11.81
N LEU A 336 3.83 7.93 11.99
CA LEU A 336 4.96 7.42 11.22
C LEU A 336 5.28 5.97 11.60
N ALA A 337 5.19 5.60 12.88
CA ALA A 337 5.37 4.22 13.32
C ALA A 337 4.29 3.31 12.72
N SER A 338 3.00 3.70 12.79
CA SER A 338 1.89 2.96 12.19
C SER A 338 2.04 2.79 10.67
N GLN A 339 2.47 3.83 9.95
CA GLN A 339 2.77 3.73 8.52
C GLN A 339 3.99 2.86 8.20
N LEU A 340 4.94 2.77 9.12
CA LEU A 340 6.18 2.00 8.94
C LEU A 340 5.96 0.51 9.15
N THR A 341 5.16 0.16 10.16
CA THR A 341 4.86 -1.22 10.55
C THR A 341 3.65 -1.78 9.80
N GLY A 342 2.73 -0.91 9.34
CA GLY A 342 1.44 -1.33 8.78
C GLY A 342 0.35 -1.54 9.82
N TRP A 343 0.71 -1.56 11.11
CA TRP A 343 -0.19 -1.80 12.24
C TRP A 343 -0.88 -0.52 12.71
N GLN A 344 -2.13 -0.62 13.14
CA GLN A 344 -2.78 0.49 13.84
C GLN A 344 -2.34 0.49 15.31
N ILE A 345 -1.51 1.47 15.67
CA ILE A 345 -0.92 1.60 17.02
C ILE A 345 -1.79 2.50 17.90
N ASP A 346 -2.34 1.92 18.97
CA ASP A 346 -3.08 2.62 20.02
C ASP A 346 -2.20 2.72 21.28
N LEU A 347 -1.99 3.94 21.77
CA LEU A 347 -1.11 4.23 22.91
C LEU A 347 -1.92 4.36 24.19
N VAL A 348 -1.50 3.65 25.24
CA VAL A 348 -2.11 3.69 26.57
C VAL A 348 -1.02 3.93 27.63
N THR A 349 -1.39 4.61 28.71
CA THR A 349 -0.48 4.81 29.83
C THR A 349 -0.51 3.62 30.78
N GLU A 350 0.59 3.33 31.47
CA GLU A 350 0.63 2.27 32.50
C GLU A 350 -0.47 2.42 33.56
N THR A 351 -0.79 3.68 33.91
CA THR A 351 -1.87 3.99 34.85
C THR A 351 -3.24 3.59 34.31
N ALA A 352 -3.55 3.95 33.06
CA ALA A 352 -4.83 3.63 32.44
C ALA A 352 -4.97 2.12 32.16
N ASP A 353 -3.87 1.47 31.76
CA ASP A 353 -3.80 0.02 31.59
C ASP A 353 -4.08 -0.69 32.93
N SER A 354 -3.41 -0.27 34.00
CA SER A 354 -3.63 -0.81 35.35
C SER A 354 -5.07 -0.61 35.86
N GLU A 355 -5.66 0.56 35.63
CA GLU A 355 -7.06 0.84 35.98
C GLU A 355 -8.03 -0.05 35.20
N ARG A 356 -7.76 -0.30 33.91
CA ARG A 356 -8.56 -1.22 33.08
C ARG A 356 -8.47 -2.64 33.61
N TYR A 357 -7.26 -3.15 33.85
CA TYR A 357 -7.07 -4.48 34.42
C TYR A 357 -7.79 -4.65 35.77
N GLN A 358 -7.74 -3.65 36.65
CA GLN A 358 -8.47 -3.71 37.93
C GLN A 358 -9.98 -3.75 37.73
N LYS A 359 -10.51 -3.00 36.76
CA LYS A 359 -11.94 -2.99 36.44
C LYS A 359 -12.40 -4.32 35.86
N GLU A 360 -11.65 -4.87 34.91
CA GLU A 360 -11.92 -6.18 34.32
C GLU A 360 -11.81 -7.31 35.35
N PHE A 361 -10.80 -7.25 36.23
CA PHE A 361 -10.64 -8.19 37.34
C PHE A 361 -11.83 -8.14 38.32
N GLN A 362 -12.31 -6.94 38.64
CA GLN A 362 -13.49 -6.79 39.50
C GLN A 362 -14.76 -7.30 38.81
N GLU A 363 -14.94 -7.02 37.52
CA GLU A 363 -16.10 -7.51 36.74
C GLU A 363 -16.11 -9.04 36.64
N ARG A 364 -14.94 -9.68 36.43
CA ARG A 364 -14.78 -11.15 36.44
C ARG A 364 -15.05 -11.73 37.83
N THR A 365 -14.54 -11.09 38.89
CA THR A 365 -14.83 -11.48 40.27
C THR A 365 -16.33 -11.41 40.57
N ASP A 366 -16.99 -10.30 40.21
CA ASP A 366 -18.42 -10.11 40.43
C ASP A 366 -19.26 -11.13 39.63
N LEU A 367 -18.83 -11.47 38.40
CA LEU A 367 -19.45 -12.51 37.57
C LEU A 367 -19.35 -13.87 38.26
N PHE A 368 -18.18 -14.27 38.75
CA PHE A 368 -17.97 -15.56 39.40
C PHE A 368 -18.69 -15.66 40.74
N MET A 369 -18.75 -14.57 41.51
CA MET A 369 -19.58 -14.52 42.73
C MET A 369 -21.06 -14.77 42.43
N GLN A 370 -21.58 -14.16 41.36
CA GLN A 370 -23.00 -14.31 40.98
C GLN A 370 -23.29 -15.67 40.35
N ALA A 371 -22.41 -16.16 39.47
CA ALA A 371 -22.63 -17.38 38.72
C ALA A 371 -22.43 -18.65 39.56
N LEU A 372 -21.42 -18.65 40.42
CA LEU A 372 -20.99 -19.85 41.16
C LEU A 372 -21.44 -19.86 42.62
N ASP A 373 -22.11 -18.79 43.08
CA ASP A 373 -22.40 -18.52 44.50
C ASP A 373 -21.13 -18.70 45.36
N ALA A 374 -20.02 -18.22 44.80
CA ALA A 374 -18.69 -18.28 45.38
C ALA A 374 -18.50 -17.10 46.34
N ASP A 375 -17.69 -17.30 47.38
CA ASP A 375 -17.25 -16.18 48.18
C ASP A 375 -16.24 -15.30 47.41
N GLU A 376 -16.06 -14.06 47.87
CA GLU A 376 -15.19 -13.09 47.20
C GLU A 376 -13.75 -13.60 47.06
N THR A 377 -13.26 -14.35 48.05
CA THR A 377 -11.91 -14.94 48.02
C THR A 377 -11.75 -16.00 46.94
N LEU A 378 -12.74 -16.87 46.77
CA LEU A 378 -12.73 -17.91 45.75
C LEU A 378 -12.88 -17.31 44.35
N ALA A 379 -13.77 -16.31 44.20
CA ALA A 379 -13.96 -15.61 42.92
C ALA A 379 -12.72 -14.83 42.48
N GLN A 380 -12.02 -14.17 43.41
CA GLN A 380 -10.75 -13.49 43.12
C GLN A 380 -9.66 -14.49 42.72
N LEU A 381 -9.61 -15.65 43.36
CA LEU A 381 -8.65 -16.70 43.04
C LEU A 381 -8.87 -17.23 41.62
N LEU A 382 -10.11 -17.52 41.25
CA LEU A 382 -10.48 -17.91 39.88
C LEU A 382 -10.13 -16.83 38.84
N ALA A 383 -10.42 -15.56 39.16
CA ALA A 383 -10.03 -14.46 38.28
C ALA A 383 -8.51 -14.29 38.14
N SER A 384 -7.74 -14.59 39.20
CA SER A 384 -6.27 -14.48 39.20
C SER A 384 -5.57 -15.61 38.44
N GLU A 385 -6.18 -16.79 38.40
CA GLU A 385 -5.70 -17.94 37.61
C GLU A 385 -5.99 -17.77 36.11
N GLY A 386 -6.77 -16.75 35.74
CA GLY A 386 -6.95 -16.36 34.34
C GLY A 386 -8.26 -16.81 33.69
N PHE A 387 -9.22 -17.38 34.45
CA PHE A 387 -10.53 -17.74 33.91
C PHE A 387 -11.32 -16.51 33.48
N GLU A 388 -11.73 -16.43 32.21
CA GLU A 388 -12.47 -15.31 31.61
C GLU A 388 -13.97 -15.51 31.69
N THR A 389 -14.40 -16.74 31.43
CA THR A 389 -15.81 -17.09 31.30
C THR A 389 -16.23 -18.20 32.26
N VAL A 390 -17.53 -18.27 32.56
CA VAL A 390 -18.10 -19.37 33.35
C VAL A 390 -18.05 -20.70 32.57
N GLU A 391 -17.99 -20.62 31.23
CA GLU A 391 -17.86 -21.77 30.33
C GLU A 391 -16.50 -22.44 30.45
N GLU A 392 -15.41 -21.67 30.50
CA GLU A 392 -14.08 -22.22 30.78
C GLU A 392 -14.05 -22.98 32.11
N ILE A 393 -14.61 -22.39 33.17
CA ILE A 393 -14.70 -23.02 34.49
C ILE A 393 -15.48 -24.34 34.42
N ALA A 394 -16.57 -24.39 33.64
CA ALA A 394 -17.43 -25.58 33.53
C ALA A 394 -16.76 -26.76 32.81
N TYR A 395 -15.84 -26.49 31.88
CA TYR A 395 -15.29 -27.51 30.96
C TYR A 395 -13.77 -27.70 31.04
N VAL A 396 -13.05 -26.91 31.83
CA VAL A 396 -11.62 -27.09 32.07
C VAL A 396 -11.33 -28.45 32.72
N ALA A 397 -10.14 -29.00 32.48
CA ALA A 397 -9.74 -30.26 33.08
C ALA A 397 -9.66 -30.14 34.62
N PRO A 398 -10.09 -31.16 35.39
CA PRO A 398 -9.93 -31.16 36.85
C PRO A 398 -8.47 -31.00 37.30
N GLU A 399 -7.52 -31.37 36.44
CA GLU A 399 -6.08 -31.25 36.66
C GLU A 399 -5.62 -29.80 36.81
N ASP A 400 -6.21 -28.87 36.05
CA ASP A 400 -5.86 -27.44 36.11
C ASP A 400 -6.39 -26.80 37.39
N PHE A 401 -7.57 -27.23 37.87
CA PHE A 401 -8.09 -26.82 39.18
C PHE A 401 -7.22 -27.31 40.33
N MET A 402 -6.65 -28.51 40.22
CA MET A 402 -5.78 -29.07 41.26
C MET A 402 -4.42 -28.35 41.39
N GLN A 403 -4.03 -27.55 40.39
CA GLN A 403 -2.83 -26.71 40.48
C GLN A 403 -3.06 -25.45 41.34
N ILE A 404 -4.32 -25.05 41.52
CA ILE A 404 -4.68 -23.87 42.30
C ILE A 404 -4.52 -24.17 43.79
N GLU A 405 -3.73 -23.35 44.48
CA GLU A 405 -3.44 -23.56 45.90
C GLU A 405 -4.72 -23.41 46.75
N GLY A 406 -5.15 -24.53 47.35
CA GLY A 406 -6.34 -24.57 48.22
C GLY A 406 -7.57 -25.23 47.60
N PHE A 407 -7.50 -25.69 46.36
CA PHE A 407 -8.55 -26.52 45.74
C PHE A 407 -8.29 -28.00 45.99
N ASP A 408 -9.34 -28.75 46.32
CA ASP A 408 -9.36 -30.20 46.31
C ASP A 408 -10.29 -30.72 45.19
N GLU A 409 -10.19 -32.01 44.88
CA GLU A 409 -10.99 -32.66 43.83
C GLU A 409 -12.50 -32.51 44.06
N ASP A 410 -12.90 -32.46 45.34
CA ASP A 410 -14.29 -32.28 45.76
C ASP A 410 -14.78 -30.85 45.47
N VAL A 411 -14.01 -29.82 45.84
CA VAL A 411 -14.31 -28.39 45.60
C VAL A 411 -14.29 -28.06 44.11
N ALA A 412 -13.32 -28.58 43.36
CA ALA A 412 -13.26 -28.40 41.91
C ALA A 412 -14.51 -28.98 41.23
N SER A 413 -14.90 -30.21 41.60
CA SER A 413 -16.11 -30.85 41.08
C SER A 413 -17.38 -30.07 41.43
N GLU A 414 -17.47 -29.53 42.65
CA GLU A 414 -18.58 -28.72 43.11
C GLU A 414 -18.69 -27.41 42.31
N ILE A 415 -17.57 -26.70 42.10
CA ILE A 415 -17.54 -25.45 41.32
C ILE A 415 -17.93 -25.71 39.87
N GLN A 416 -17.42 -26.80 39.26
CA GLN A 416 -17.79 -27.20 37.90
C GLN A 416 -19.27 -27.58 37.78
N GLU A 417 -19.85 -28.23 38.80
CA GLU A 417 -21.28 -28.54 38.83
C GLU A 417 -22.11 -27.25 38.93
N ARG A 418 -21.74 -26.32 39.81
CA ARG A 418 -22.42 -25.01 39.90
C ARG A 418 -22.30 -24.19 38.61
N ALA A 419 -21.13 -24.20 37.97
CA ALA A 419 -20.93 -23.55 36.68
C ALA A 419 -21.87 -24.14 35.62
N ARG A 420 -21.96 -25.47 35.52
CA ARG A 420 -22.88 -26.15 34.60
C ARG A 420 -24.35 -25.86 34.92
N GLU A 421 -24.74 -25.90 36.19
CA GLU A 421 -26.10 -25.53 36.61
C GLU A 421 -26.44 -24.08 36.26
N TYR A 422 -25.50 -23.15 36.44
CA TYR A 422 -25.67 -21.76 36.03
C TYR A 422 -25.87 -21.63 34.53
N LEU A 423 -25.03 -22.30 33.72
CA LEU A 423 -25.15 -22.29 32.27
C LEU A 423 -26.46 -22.93 31.79
N ASP A 424 -26.90 -24.03 32.40
CA ASP A 424 -28.18 -24.67 32.10
C ASP A 424 -29.37 -23.77 32.45
N ASN A 425 -29.32 -23.10 33.60
CA ASN A 425 -30.35 -22.14 34.01
C ASN A 425 -30.38 -20.91 33.07
N LEU A 426 -29.21 -20.39 32.70
CA LEU A 426 -29.07 -19.27 31.77
C LEU A 426 -29.61 -19.66 30.39
N ALA A 427 -29.27 -20.85 29.89
CA ALA A 427 -29.78 -21.37 28.63
C ALA A 427 -31.31 -21.56 28.67
N ALA A 428 -31.86 -22.06 29.78
CA ALA A 428 -33.30 -22.19 29.97
C ALA A 428 -34.03 -20.83 30.03
N GLU A 429 -33.43 -19.83 30.69
CA GLU A 429 -33.95 -18.45 30.71
C GLU A 429 -33.92 -17.83 29.33
N GLN A 430 -32.81 -17.96 28.60
CA GLN A 430 -32.68 -17.47 27.23
C GLN A 430 -33.67 -18.16 26.29
N GLU A 431 -33.86 -19.47 26.41
CA GLU A 431 -34.86 -20.24 25.67
C GLU A 431 -36.29 -19.75 25.94
N ALA A 432 -36.62 -19.46 27.21
CA ALA A 432 -37.92 -18.92 27.59
C ALA A 432 -38.12 -17.51 27.00
N ARG A 433 -37.09 -16.68 27.06
CA ARG A 433 -37.09 -15.32 26.50
C ARG A 433 -37.18 -15.32 24.99
N ARG A 434 -36.51 -16.25 24.30
CA ARG A 434 -36.64 -16.48 22.85
C ARG A 434 -38.10 -16.77 22.49
N LYS A 435 -38.75 -17.67 23.23
CA LYS A 435 -40.17 -18.02 23.02
C LYS A 435 -41.10 -16.85 23.29
N GLU A 436 -40.79 -16.01 24.28
CA GLU A 436 -41.55 -14.78 24.56
C GLU A 436 -41.42 -13.75 23.42
N LEU A 437 -40.22 -13.59 22.87
CA LEU A 437 -39.92 -12.68 21.76
C LEU A 437 -40.44 -13.20 20.41
N GLY A 438 -40.79 -14.49 20.33
CA GLY A 438 -41.45 -15.11 19.18
C GLY A 438 -40.50 -15.49 18.04
N VAL A 439 -39.24 -15.77 18.35
CA VAL A 439 -38.26 -16.26 17.36
C VAL A 439 -38.55 -17.73 17.04
N GLU A 440 -38.62 -18.06 15.75
CA GLU A 440 -38.97 -19.39 15.26
C GLU A 440 -37.85 -20.41 15.47
N ASP A 441 -38.21 -21.68 15.66
CA ASP A 441 -37.23 -22.77 15.82
C ASP A 441 -36.35 -22.95 14.56
N ALA A 442 -36.86 -22.58 13.38
CA ALA A 442 -36.08 -22.61 12.14
C ALA A 442 -34.85 -21.67 12.15
N VAL A 443 -34.87 -20.62 12.98
CA VAL A 443 -33.72 -19.73 13.18
C VAL A 443 -32.64 -20.41 14.02
N MET A 444 -33.02 -21.30 14.94
CA MET A 444 -32.07 -22.10 15.75
C MET A 444 -31.36 -23.18 14.94
N ASP A 445 -32.01 -23.69 13.89
CA ASP A 445 -31.43 -24.70 13.01
C ASP A 445 -30.29 -24.14 12.13
N LEU A 446 -30.06 -22.82 12.15
CA LEU A 446 -28.96 -22.19 11.41
C LEU A 446 -27.60 -22.53 12.04
N PRO A 447 -26.60 -22.98 11.25
CA PRO A 447 -25.26 -23.28 11.76
C PRO A 447 -24.58 -22.03 12.35
N GLY A 448 -24.12 -22.11 13.60
CA GLY A 448 -23.51 -20.99 14.34
C GLY A 448 -24.49 -20.22 15.23
N MET A 449 -25.76 -20.63 15.30
CA MET A 449 -26.75 -20.01 16.19
C MET A 449 -26.56 -20.46 17.66
N THR A 450 -26.46 -19.48 18.57
CA THR A 450 -26.52 -19.71 20.02
C THR A 450 -27.87 -19.24 20.57
N THR A 451 -28.31 -19.78 21.71
CA THR A 451 -29.53 -19.32 22.39
C THR A 451 -29.44 -17.83 22.76
N HIS A 452 -28.25 -17.38 23.14
CA HIS A 452 -27.98 -15.98 23.45
C HIS A 452 -28.17 -15.08 22.22
N PHE A 453 -27.62 -15.48 21.08
CA PHE A 453 -27.74 -14.73 19.83
C PHE A 453 -29.20 -14.67 19.35
N ALA A 454 -29.94 -15.78 19.44
CA ALA A 454 -31.35 -15.83 19.08
C ALA A 454 -32.22 -14.89 19.94
N VAL A 455 -31.91 -14.71 21.22
CA VAL A 455 -32.60 -13.73 22.08
C VAL A 455 -32.31 -12.31 21.61
N LYS A 456 -31.04 -11.96 21.33
CA LYS A 456 -30.70 -10.62 20.85
C LYS A 456 -31.36 -10.30 19.50
N LEU A 457 -31.40 -11.27 18.58
CA LEU A 457 -32.17 -11.15 17.32
C LEU A 457 -33.66 -10.86 17.60
N GLY A 458 -34.25 -11.57 18.56
CA GLY A 458 -35.64 -11.36 18.95
C GLY A 458 -35.93 -10.00 19.58
N GLU A 459 -34.97 -9.44 20.33
CA GLU A 459 -35.08 -8.09 20.92
C GLU A 459 -35.09 -7.00 19.84
N ASP A 460 -34.36 -7.20 18.75
CA ASP A 460 -34.33 -6.31 17.59
C ASP A 460 -35.46 -6.58 16.58
N GLY A 461 -36.35 -7.53 16.89
CA GLY A 461 -37.56 -7.83 16.12
C GLY A 461 -37.36 -8.81 14.97
N ILE A 462 -36.21 -9.46 14.87
CA ILE A 462 -35.86 -10.48 13.86
C ILE A 462 -36.36 -11.84 14.37
N ARG A 463 -37.31 -12.46 13.67
CA ARG A 463 -38.03 -13.64 14.20
C ARG A 463 -37.99 -14.85 13.30
N THR A 464 -37.79 -14.65 12.00
CA THR A 464 -37.83 -15.71 10.98
C THR A 464 -36.48 -15.82 10.26
N VAL A 465 -36.26 -16.96 9.58
CA VAL A 465 -35.06 -17.16 8.75
C VAL A 465 -34.98 -16.13 7.61
N ASP A 466 -36.13 -15.67 7.12
CA ASP A 466 -36.24 -14.64 6.08
C ASP A 466 -35.76 -13.27 6.61
N ASP A 467 -36.10 -12.94 7.85
CA ASP A 467 -35.63 -11.71 8.50
C ASP A 467 -34.10 -11.75 8.70
N VAL A 468 -33.55 -12.90 9.10
CA VAL A 468 -32.09 -13.10 9.24
C VAL A 468 -31.38 -13.02 7.89
N ALA A 469 -31.97 -13.57 6.82
CA ALA A 469 -31.44 -13.48 5.46
C ALA A 469 -31.36 -12.03 4.94
N GLY A 470 -32.27 -11.17 5.44
CA GLY A 470 -32.32 -9.74 5.14
C GLY A 470 -31.24 -8.90 5.80
N LEU A 471 -30.56 -9.43 6.83
CA LEU A 471 -29.54 -8.68 7.56
C LEU A 471 -28.30 -8.40 6.72
N VAL A 472 -27.60 -7.34 7.10
CA VAL A 472 -26.24 -7.03 6.65
C VAL A 472 -25.25 -7.47 7.73
N PRO A 473 -24.06 -8.01 7.41
CA PRO A 473 -23.08 -8.45 8.42
C PRO A 473 -22.75 -7.36 9.46
N ASP A 474 -22.67 -6.11 9.01
CA ASP A 474 -22.42 -4.94 9.87
C ASP A 474 -23.56 -4.66 10.87
N GLU A 475 -24.79 -5.10 10.61
CA GLU A 475 -25.90 -5.01 11.58
C GLU A 475 -25.74 -6.03 12.71
N ILE A 476 -25.03 -7.14 12.45
CA ILE A 476 -24.74 -8.16 13.45
C ILE A 476 -23.53 -7.74 14.30
N THR A 477 -22.40 -7.40 13.67
CA THR A 477 -21.14 -7.12 14.37
C THR A 477 -20.97 -5.66 14.80
N GLY A 478 -21.80 -4.75 14.28
CA GLY A 478 -21.66 -3.31 14.47
C GLY A 478 -20.85 -2.63 13.37
N SER A 479 -20.94 -1.30 13.34
CA SER A 479 -20.26 -0.48 12.33
C SER A 479 -19.72 0.82 12.91
N ARG A 480 -18.76 1.44 12.20
CA ARG A 480 -18.25 2.77 12.55
C ARG A 480 -19.08 3.84 11.87
N GLU A 481 -19.85 4.56 12.67
CA GLU A 481 -20.61 5.72 12.21
C GLU A 481 -19.87 7.04 12.51
N PRO A 482 -19.99 8.07 11.65
CA PRO A 482 -19.41 9.38 11.93
C PRO A 482 -20.15 10.04 13.11
N GLY A 483 -19.45 10.20 14.23
CA GLY A 483 -19.99 10.83 15.43
C GLY A 483 -20.27 12.33 15.25
N PRO A 484 -20.86 12.99 16.27
CA PRO A 484 -21.23 14.41 16.24
C PRO A 484 -20.06 15.37 15.91
N ASP A 485 -18.83 14.95 16.23
CA ASP A 485 -17.60 15.70 16.00
C ASP A 485 -16.87 15.32 14.69
N GLY A 486 -17.47 14.48 13.85
CA GLY A 486 -16.89 13.98 12.59
C GLY A 486 -15.80 12.91 12.76
N LYS A 487 -15.55 12.45 14.00
CA LYS A 487 -14.69 11.29 14.28
C LYS A 487 -15.52 10.00 14.23
N PRO A 488 -15.00 8.89 13.65
CA PRO A 488 -15.72 7.62 13.65
C PRO A 488 -15.88 7.11 15.09
N VAL A 489 -17.12 6.85 15.49
CA VAL A 489 -17.47 6.23 16.77
C VAL A 489 -18.03 4.84 16.47
N TRP A 490 -17.62 3.86 17.26
CA TRP A 490 -18.16 2.50 17.13
C TRP A 490 -19.60 2.46 17.63
N VAL A 491 -20.49 1.92 16.81
CA VAL A 491 -21.87 1.63 17.18
C VAL A 491 -22.01 0.11 17.17
N ASP A 492 -22.30 -0.45 18.34
CA ASP A 492 -22.53 -1.89 18.48
C ASP A 492 -23.72 -2.33 17.62
N GLY A 493 -23.59 -3.50 17.00
CA GLY A 493 -24.68 -4.14 16.29
C GLY A 493 -25.58 -4.92 17.23
N ILE A 494 -26.25 -5.94 16.70
CA ILE A 494 -27.03 -6.90 17.50
C ILE A 494 -26.11 -7.61 18.51
N LEU A 495 -24.88 -7.92 18.11
CA LEU A 495 -23.84 -8.44 19.00
C LEU A 495 -22.88 -7.32 19.43
N LYS A 496 -22.27 -7.48 20.61
CA LYS A 496 -21.23 -6.55 21.07
C LYS A 496 -19.95 -6.76 20.28
N LYS A 497 -19.10 -5.73 20.25
CA LYS A 497 -17.75 -5.83 19.65
C LYS A 497 -17.01 -7.07 20.17
N GLY A 498 -16.54 -7.92 19.26
CA GLY A 498 -15.75 -9.12 19.57
C GLY A 498 -16.55 -10.41 19.77
N GLU A 499 -17.89 -10.37 19.86
CA GLU A 499 -18.70 -11.60 20.02
C GLU A 499 -18.80 -12.45 18.74
N MET A 500 -18.59 -11.85 17.56
CA MET A 500 -18.57 -12.55 16.26
C MET A 500 -17.70 -11.79 15.27
N ARG A 501 -16.85 -12.50 14.51
CA ARG A 501 -16.06 -11.89 13.45
C ARG A 501 -16.95 -11.46 12.28
N LYS A 502 -16.52 -10.44 11.54
CA LYS A 502 -17.26 -9.92 10.38
C LYS A 502 -17.43 -10.99 9.29
N ASP A 503 -16.42 -11.80 9.10
CA ASP A 503 -16.39 -12.91 8.16
C ASP A 503 -17.36 -14.03 8.56
N ASP A 504 -17.41 -14.36 9.85
CA ASP A 504 -18.38 -15.31 10.40
C ASP A 504 -19.81 -14.78 10.28
N ALA A 505 -20.03 -13.49 10.54
CA ALA A 505 -21.33 -12.85 10.33
C ALA A 505 -21.74 -12.85 8.85
N GLN A 506 -20.80 -12.66 7.93
CA GLN A 506 -21.05 -12.76 6.49
C GLN A 506 -21.44 -14.17 6.08
N LEU A 507 -20.73 -15.18 6.59
CA LEU A 507 -21.03 -16.58 6.32
C LEU A 507 -22.38 -16.99 6.93
N PHE A 508 -22.67 -16.52 8.15
CA PHE A 508 -23.93 -16.74 8.85
C PHE A 508 -25.13 -16.16 8.08
N VAL A 509 -25.04 -14.92 7.61
CA VAL A 509 -26.08 -14.30 6.76
C VAL A 509 -26.23 -15.05 5.42
N MET A 510 -25.13 -15.47 4.80
CA MET A 510 -25.21 -16.25 3.55
C MET A 510 -25.87 -17.61 3.77
N ARG A 511 -25.61 -18.30 4.89
CA ARG A 511 -26.30 -19.54 5.26
C ARG A 511 -27.79 -19.32 5.47
N ALA A 512 -28.18 -18.23 6.12
CA ALA A 512 -29.58 -17.85 6.26
C ALA A 512 -30.26 -17.57 4.90
N ARG A 513 -29.56 -16.90 3.97
CA ARG A 513 -30.07 -16.65 2.59
C ARG A 513 -30.26 -17.93 1.78
N VAL A 514 -29.38 -18.92 1.93
CA VAL A 514 -29.54 -20.24 1.31
C VAL A 514 -30.72 -20.98 1.95
N ALA A 515 -30.83 -20.96 3.28
CA ALA A 515 -31.95 -21.59 3.99
C ALA A 515 -33.31 -20.94 3.66
N ALA A 516 -33.35 -19.63 3.44
CA ALA A 516 -34.52 -18.88 2.96
C ALA A 516 -34.81 -19.06 1.46
N GLY A 517 -33.88 -19.65 0.70
CA GLY A 517 -34.00 -19.85 -0.75
C GLY A 517 -33.78 -18.59 -1.60
N TRP A 518 -33.13 -17.57 -1.05
CA TRP A 518 -32.78 -16.33 -1.77
C TRP A 518 -31.56 -16.50 -2.67
N VAL A 519 -30.68 -17.45 -2.33
CA VAL A 519 -29.39 -17.69 -2.98
C VAL A 519 -29.22 -19.21 -3.19
N GLU A 520 -28.67 -19.59 -4.33
CA GLU A 520 -28.38 -20.99 -4.64
C GLU A 520 -27.22 -21.52 -3.77
N PRO A 521 -27.24 -22.80 -3.35
CA PRO A 521 -26.20 -23.38 -2.49
C PRO A 521 -24.78 -23.30 -3.06
N GLU A 522 -24.64 -23.22 -4.39
CA GLU A 522 -23.35 -23.09 -5.08
C GLU A 522 -22.64 -21.78 -4.70
N ALA A 523 -23.37 -20.68 -4.50
CA ALA A 523 -22.77 -19.39 -4.14
C ALA A 523 -22.19 -19.38 -2.71
N LEU A 524 -22.77 -20.18 -1.79
CA LEU A 524 -22.19 -20.38 -0.46
C LEU A 524 -20.88 -21.18 -0.55
N GLN A 525 -20.82 -22.19 -1.42
CA GLN A 525 -19.60 -22.99 -1.64
C GLN A 525 -18.50 -22.15 -2.28
N GLU A 526 -18.84 -21.27 -3.22
CA GLU A 526 -17.88 -20.31 -3.81
C GLU A 526 -17.34 -19.33 -2.76
N LEU A 527 -18.20 -18.82 -1.87
CA LEU A 527 -17.79 -17.94 -0.77
C LEU A 527 -16.88 -18.68 0.23
N GLU A 528 -17.27 -19.88 0.67
CA GLU A 528 -16.45 -20.71 1.57
C GLU A 528 -15.10 -21.06 0.92
N ALA A 529 -15.09 -21.35 -0.39
CA ALA A 529 -13.86 -21.61 -1.13
C ALA A 529 -12.99 -20.37 -1.30
N GLN A 530 -13.59 -19.19 -1.47
CA GLN A 530 -12.87 -17.93 -1.55
C GLN A 530 -12.24 -17.57 -0.20
N MET A 531 -12.98 -17.69 0.89
CA MET A 531 -12.47 -17.44 2.24
C MET A 531 -11.38 -18.45 2.62
N ALA A 532 -11.54 -19.73 2.26
CA ALA A 532 -10.49 -20.73 2.44
C ALA A 532 -9.25 -20.44 1.57
N ALA A 533 -9.42 -19.93 0.35
CA ALA A 533 -8.31 -19.54 -0.51
C ALA A 533 -7.57 -18.29 0.02
N ASP A 534 -8.29 -17.33 0.61
CA ASP A 534 -7.71 -16.15 1.25
C ASP A 534 -6.93 -16.56 2.52
N GLN A 535 -7.47 -17.45 3.35
CA GLN A 535 -6.75 -18.03 4.50
C GLN A 535 -5.51 -18.84 4.07
N ILE A 536 -5.61 -19.64 3.01
CA ILE A 536 -4.47 -20.39 2.47
C ILE A 536 -3.45 -19.42 1.85
N SER A 537 -3.87 -18.31 1.26
CA SER A 537 -2.95 -17.26 0.78
C SER A 537 -2.18 -16.65 1.94
N GLU A 538 -2.86 -16.32 3.03
CA GLU A 538 -2.24 -15.82 4.26
C GLU A 538 -1.27 -16.84 4.86
N GLU A 539 -1.63 -18.13 4.89
CA GLU A 539 -0.73 -19.20 5.34
C GLU A 539 0.41 -19.50 4.35
N MET A 540 0.21 -19.33 3.05
CA MET A 540 1.22 -19.60 2.03
C MET A 540 2.30 -18.52 1.96
N ASP A 541 1.94 -17.27 2.29
CA ASP A 541 2.87 -16.16 2.48
C ASP A 541 3.76 -16.33 3.73
N LEU A 542 3.43 -17.28 4.62
CA LEU A 542 4.31 -17.72 5.71
C LEU A 542 5.46 -18.60 5.18
N THR A 543 6.66 -18.30 5.66
CA THR A 543 7.89 -19.06 5.42
C THR A 543 7.79 -20.49 5.99
N GLU A 544 8.63 -21.41 5.50
CA GLU A 544 8.68 -22.80 6.00
C GLU A 544 8.96 -22.86 7.52
N GLU A 545 9.68 -21.88 8.06
CA GLU A 545 9.95 -21.78 9.50
C GLU A 545 8.72 -21.33 10.30
N GLU A 546 7.95 -20.37 9.78
CA GLU A 546 6.68 -19.92 10.38
C GLU A 546 5.61 -21.04 10.33
N LYS A 547 5.55 -21.81 9.25
CA LYS A 547 4.69 -23.01 9.15
C LYS A 547 5.05 -24.07 10.18
N THR A 548 6.33 -24.27 10.46
CA THR A 548 6.76 -25.22 11.50
C THR A 548 6.45 -24.75 12.91
N LEU A 549 6.49 -23.45 13.18
CA LEU A 549 6.12 -22.88 14.48
C LEU A 549 4.61 -22.94 14.72
N LEU A 550 3.80 -22.68 13.69
CA LEU A 550 2.34 -22.78 13.76
C LEU A 550 1.90 -24.24 13.98
N ALA A 551 2.54 -25.18 13.29
CA ALA A 551 2.35 -26.62 13.53
C ALA A 551 2.83 -27.09 14.91
N LEU A 552 3.87 -26.45 15.49
CA LEU A 552 4.29 -26.71 16.88
C LEU A 552 3.32 -26.11 17.91
N GLY A 553 2.64 -25.01 17.58
CA GLY A 553 1.58 -24.41 18.40
C GLY A 553 0.35 -25.33 18.52
N GLU A 554 -0.06 -25.98 17.43
CA GLU A 554 -1.15 -26.97 17.45
C GLU A 554 -0.80 -28.26 18.22
N LEU A 555 0.48 -28.65 18.23
CA LEU A 555 0.98 -29.79 19.01
C LEU A 555 1.16 -29.48 20.51
N GLY A 556 1.02 -28.22 20.92
CA GLY A 556 1.14 -27.78 22.31
C GLY A 556 -0.10 -28.04 23.17
N ASN A 557 -1.20 -28.54 22.60
CA ASN A 557 -2.47 -28.73 23.29
C ASN A 557 -2.88 -30.20 23.46
N ASP A 558 -1.91 -31.10 23.67
CA ASP A 558 -2.21 -32.46 24.12
C ASP A 558 -1.27 -32.88 25.26
N ASN A 559 -1.91 -33.45 26.27
CA ASN A 559 -1.50 -33.53 27.66
C ASN A 559 -0.21 -34.36 27.92
N GLY A 560 0.48 -34.05 29.03
CA GLY A 560 1.77 -34.61 29.42
C GLY A 560 1.76 -36.09 29.84
N GLY A 561 2.97 -36.67 29.89
CA GLY A 561 3.22 -37.99 30.46
C GLY A 561 4.71 -38.37 30.47
N GLU A 562 5.30 -38.39 31.67
CA GLU A 562 6.66 -38.83 31.98
C GLU A 562 6.99 -40.24 31.46
N ALA A 563 8.24 -40.44 31.00
CA ALA A 563 8.98 -41.68 31.23
C ALA A 563 10.50 -41.48 31.04
N ASP A 564 11.19 -41.67 32.15
CA ASP A 564 12.63 -41.89 32.31
C ASP A 564 13.05 -43.22 31.63
N GLU A 565 14.12 -43.26 30.84
CA GLU A 565 15.13 -44.33 30.89
C GLU A 565 16.37 -44.10 30.00
N SER A 566 17.49 -44.37 30.65
CA SER A 566 18.90 -44.39 30.27
C SER A 566 19.36 -45.05 28.96
N ALA A 567 20.57 -44.59 28.55
CA ALA A 567 21.74 -45.37 28.08
C ALA A 567 22.09 -45.40 26.57
N ALA A 568 23.24 -44.78 26.23
CA ALA A 568 24.36 -45.24 25.38
C ALA A 568 25.14 -44.01 24.86
N SER A 569 26.26 -43.61 25.46
CA SER A 569 27.66 -43.99 25.11
C SER A 569 28.07 -43.76 23.65
N ASP A 570 28.99 -42.81 23.47
CA ASP A 570 30.36 -42.98 22.91
C ASP A 570 30.82 -41.98 21.82
N GLU A 571 32.07 -41.52 22.06
CA GLU A 571 33.11 -40.93 21.18
C GLU A 571 33.01 -39.42 20.83
N ALA A 572 33.78 -38.56 21.51
CA ALA A 572 35.18 -38.12 21.24
C ALA A 572 35.22 -36.93 20.26
N SER A 573 35.89 -35.78 20.47
CA SER A 573 37.22 -35.47 21.00
C SER A 573 37.27 -33.97 21.42
N ASP A 574 37.73 -33.61 22.62
CA ASP A 574 39.10 -33.09 22.91
C ASP A 574 39.63 -32.02 21.94
N THR A 575 39.51 -30.75 22.33
CA THR A 575 40.63 -29.79 22.37
C THR A 575 40.31 -28.72 23.41
N GLY A 576 41.04 -28.73 24.52
CA GLY A 576 40.99 -27.69 25.53
C GLY A 576 41.79 -26.45 25.14
N GLU A 577 41.32 -25.28 25.60
CA GLU A 577 42.18 -24.16 25.96
C GLU A 577 41.48 -23.37 27.07
N THR A 578 41.96 -23.57 28.31
CA THR A 578 41.62 -22.77 29.49
C THR A 578 42.44 -21.49 29.47
N VAL A 579 41.78 -20.34 29.52
CA VAL A 579 42.42 -19.04 29.82
C VAL A 579 41.89 -18.55 31.16
N GLU A 580 42.75 -18.60 32.18
CA GLU A 580 42.57 -17.90 33.46
C GLU A 580 42.70 -16.39 33.23
N PHE A 581 41.75 -15.60 33.75
CA PHE A 581 41.89 -14.16 33.87
C PHE A 581 42.16 -13.79 35.34
N ASP A 582 43.23 -13.03 35.53
CA ASP A 582 43.76 -12.50 36.79
C ASP A 582 42.99 -11.23 37.17
N GLU A 583 42.28 -11.25 38.30
CA GLU A 583 41.64 -10.08 38.91
C GLU A 583 42.67 -9.32 39.76
N SER A 584 43.38 -8.37 39.16
CA SER A 584 43.95 -7.24 39.90
C SER A 584 44.23 -6.05 38.98
N GLU A 585 43.93 -4.85 39.50
CA GLU A 585 44.12 -3.51 38.92
C GLU A 585 42.96 -2.88 38.13
N LEU A 586 41.93 -2.41 38.84
CA LEU A 586 41.17 -1.21 38.46
C LEU A 586 40.77 -0.43 39.73
N ASP A 587 41.68 0.43 40.21
CA ASP A 587 41.35 1.50 41.17
C ASP A 587 40.67 2.63 40.39
N PHE A 588 39.36 2.84 40.62
CA PHE A 588 38.61 3.99 40.11
C PHE A 588 38.52 5.04 41.23
N ASP A 589 39.17 6.20 41.02
CA ASP A 589 39.14 7.35 41.93
C ASP A 589 37.79 8.08 41.84
N LEU A 590 36.88 7.78 42.78
CA LEU A 590 35.55 8.39 42.93
C LEU A 590 35.59 9.91 43.19
N ASP A 591 36.73 10.44 43.66
CA ASP A 591 36.90 11.85 44.00
C ASP A 591 37.01 12.79 42.76
N GLU A 592 37.36 12.27 41.58
CA GLU A 592 37.37 13.07 40.34
C GLU A 592 35.96 13.24 39.74
N LEU A 593 35.07 12.28 39.95
CA LEU A 593 33.68 12.34 39.46
C LEU A 593 32.82 13.31 40.27
N GLU A 594 33.00 13.39 41.60
CA GLU A 594 32.30 14.38 42.42
C GLU A 594 32.72 15.83 42.10
N LYS A 595 33.97 16.02 41.67
CA LYS A 595 34.47 17.36 41.29
C LYS A 595 33.93 17.84 39.95
N ALA A 596 33.72 16.93 39.00
CA ALA A 596 33.11 17.26 37.70
C ALA A 596 31.63 17.62 37.84
N LEU A 597 30.89 16.97 38.74
CA LEU A 597 29.47 17.25 39.02
C LEU A 597 29.25 18.59 39.75
N ALA A 598 30.21 19.05 40.56
CA ALA A 598 30.10 20.31 41.29
C ALA A 598 30.39 21.57 40.45
N GLU A 599 31.08 21.44 39.31
CA GLU A 599 31.38 22.59 38.43
C GLU A 599 30.23 22.93 37.46
N GLU A 600 29.35 21.98 37.12
CA GLU A 600 28.19 22.23 36.25
C GLU A 600 27.02 22.94 36.96
N GLU A 601 26.84 22.79 38.28
CA GLU A 601 25.75 23.44 39.01
C GLU A 601 25.98 24.93 39.34
N SER A 602 27.20 25.46 39.10
CA SER A 602 27.54 26.85 39.42
C SER A 602 27.42 27.84 38.26
N GLY A 603 27.06 27.37 37.05
CA GLY A 603 27.13 28.14 35.81
C GLY A 603 25.87 28.91 35.38
N ASP A 604 24.70 28.68 35.99
CA ASP A 604 23.42 29.10 35.39
C ASP A 604 22.63 30.17 36.17
N SER A 605 23.31 30.95 37.01
CA SER A 605 22.69 32.05 37.76
C SER A 605 23.32 33.43 37.51
N GLU A 606 23.53 33.83 36.26
CA GLU A 606 23.92 35.22 35.97
C GLU A 606 23.60 35.66 34.52
N ASP A 607 22.32 35.65 34.11
CA ASP A 607 21.85 36.62 33.09
C ASP A 607 20.31 36.68 32.99
N LYS A 608 19.70 37.72 33.58
CA LYS A 608 18.53 38.50 33.06
C LYS A 608 17.97 39.43 34.14
N SER A 609 18.43 40.68 34.10
CA SER A 609 17.64 41.86 34.44
C SER A 609 17.30 42.60 33.15
#